data_AF-A0A833A235-F1
#
_entry.id   AF-A0A833A235-F1
#
_cell.length_a   1.000
_cell.length_b   1.000
_cell.length_c   1.000
_cell.angle_alpha   90.00
_cell.angle_beta   90.00
_cell.angle_gamma   90.00
#
_symmetry.space_group_name_H-M   'P 1'
#
loop_
_entity.id
_entity.type
_entity.pdbx_description
1 polymer ?
#
loop_
_entity_poly.entity_id
_entity_poly.type
_entity_poly.pdbx_seq_one_letter_code
_entity_poly.pdbx_strand_id
1 'polypeptide(L)'
;MLCVFYLEKYGKKAEEILKKDDICSRQSIALREAKTLGIDKEGYFLFFEGSEQACERAKELLKEFVKEVEEEVLEKVRKAYEEENEKALQGFGGIFG
;
A
#
# COMPACT_ATOMS: atom_id res chain seq x y z
N MET A 1 -4.52 0.44 11.28
CA MET A 1 -5.01 -0.68 10.43
C MET A 1 -4.32 -0.57 9.08
N LEU A 2 -3.73 -1.65 8.57
CA LEU A 2 -3.14 -1.70 7.23
C LEU A 2 -4.15 -2.30 6.25
N CYS A 3 -4.46 -1.56 5.20
CA CYS A 3 -5.27 -2.00 4.07
C CYS A 3 -4.38 -2.07 2.83
N VAL A 4 -4.39 -3.21 2.13
CA VAL A 4 -3.60 -3.44 0.93
C VAL A 4 -4.55 -3.61 -0.26
N PHE A 5 -4.29 -2.86 -1.31
CA PHE A 5 -5.10 -2.84 -2.52
C PHE A 5 -4.25 -3.22 -3.72
N TYR A 6 -4.68 -4.22 -4.48
CA TYR A 6 -4.04 -4.57 -5.74
C TYR A 6 -4.67 -3.80 -6.89
N LEU A 7 -3.82 -3.19 -7.70
CA LEU A 7 -4.19 -2.32 -8.82
C LEU A 7 -3.45 -2.81 -10.06
N GLU A 8 -4.14 -3.54 -10.94
CA GLU A 8 -3.57 -4.04 -12.21
C GLU A 8 -3.00 -2.89 -13.06
N LYS A 9 -3.61 -1.70 -12.98
CA LYS A 9 -3.21 -0.48 -13.68
C LYS A 9 -3.59 0.77 -12.90
N TYR A 10 -3.07 1.92 -13.33
CA TYR A 10 -3.37 3.24 -12.77
C TYR A 10 -3.02 3.42 -11.28
N GLY A 11 -1.99 2.74 -10.78
CA GLY A 11 -1.53 2.86 -9.38
C GLY A 11 -1.36 4.30 -8.91
N LYS A 12 -0.70 5.14 -9.73
CA LYS A 12 -0.49 6.57 -9.43
C LYS A 12 -1.82 7.34 -9.32
N LYS A 13 -2.77 7.06 -10.20
CA LYS A 13 -4.09 7.73 -10.17
C LYS A 13 -4.88 7.35 -8.91
N ALA A 14 -4.83 6.08 -8.50
CA ALA A 14 -5.43 5.63 -7.25
C ALA A 14 -4.81 6.34 -6.04
N GLU A 15 -3.48 6.45 -6.02
CA GLU A 15 -2.76 7.19 -4.99
C GLU A 15 -3.20 8.67 -4.93
N GLU A 16 -3.31 9.34 -6.09
CA GLU A 16 -3.77 10.72 -6.19
C GLU A 16 -5.22 10.90 -5.70
N ILE A 17 -6.11 9.94 -5.96
CA ILE A 17 -7.50 9.97 -5.47
C ILE A 17 -7.52 9.97 -3.95
N LEU A 18 -6.75 9.08 -3.32
CA LEU A 18 -6.64 9.04 -1.85
C LEU A 18 -6.02 10.31 -1.27
N LYS A 19 -4.99 10.86 -1.92
CA LYS A 19 -4.33 12.11 -1.51
C LYS A 19 -5.23 13.34 -1.62
N LYS A 20 -6.30 13.28 -2.42
CA LYS A 20 -7.29 14.38 -2.56
C LYS A 20 -8.46 14.27 -1.58
N ASP A 21 -8.65 13.13 -0.93
CA ASP A 21 -9.73 12.94 0.05
C ASP A 21 -9.30 13.49 1.43
N ASP A 22 -10.19 14.22 2.09
CA ASP A 22 -9.89 14.90 3.36
C ASP A 22 -9.52 13.96 4.52
N ILE A 23 -10.00 12.72 4.49
CA ILE A 23 -9.75 11.71 5.52
C ILE A 23 -8.53 10.89 5.15
N CYS A 24 -8.50 10.34 3.93
CA CYS A 24 -7.44 9.44 3.48
C CYS A 24 -6.09 10.16 3.32
N SER A 25 -6.08 11.42 2.90
CA SER A 25 -4.84 12.21 2.68
C SER A 25 -4.02 12.45 3.95
N ARG A 26 -4.64 12.33 5.14
CA ARG A 26 -3.97 12.48 6.43
C ARG A 26 -3.33 11.20 6.94
N GLN A 27 -3.55 10.08 6.24
CA GLN A 27 -3.05 8.76 6.60
C GLN A 27 -1.79 8.43 5.80
N SER A 28 -1.14 7.32 6.15
CA SER A 28 0.03 6.84 5.39
C SER A 28 -0.43 6.13 4.12
N ILE A 29 0.08 6.60 2.98
CA ILE A 29 -0.21 6.04 1.65
C ILE A 29 1.13 5.71 1.00
N ALA A 30 1.34 4.45 0.65
CA ALA A 30 2.51 4.00 -0.08
C ALA A 30 2.10 3.18 -1.30
N LEU A 31 2.65 3.53 -2.46
CA LEU A 31 2.48 2.77 -3.70
C LEU A 31 3.78 2.01 -4.02
N ARG A 32 3.67 0.72 -4.31
CA ARG A 32 4.78 -0.12 -4.79
C ARG A 32 4.37 -0.88 -6.04
N GLU A 33 5.34 -1.20 -6.88
CA GLU A 33 5.12 -2.06 -8.03
C GLU A 33 5.21 -3.53 -7.57
N ALA A 34 4.37 -4.40 -8.13
CA ALA A 34 4.39 -5.82 -7.79
C ALA A 34 5.79 -6.43 -8.01
N LYS A 35 6.44 -6.06 -9.12
CA LYS A 35 7.80 -6.50 -9.46
C LYS A 35 8.85 -6.04 -8.44
N THR A 36 8.70 -4.85 -7.82
CA THR A 36 9.66 -4.36 -6.82
C THR A 36 9.57 -5.14 -5.50
N LEU A 37 8.42 -5.76 -5.23
CA LEU A 37 8.19 -6.62 -4.07
C LEU A 37 8.54 -8.09 -4.32
N GLY A 38 9.13 -8.41 -5.49
CA GLY A 38 9.43 -9.79 -5.87
C GLY A 38 8.20 -10.63 -6.22
N ILE A 39 7.06 -9.98 -6.51
CA ILE A 39 5.84 -10.66 -6.95
C ILE A 39 5.82 -10.70 -8.47
N ASP A 40 5.70 -11.91 -9.04
CA ASP A 40 5.57 -12.13 -10.48
C ASP A 40 4.14 -11.81 -10.98
N LYS A 41 3.74 -10.55 -10.79
CA LYS A 41 2.50 -9.98 -11.34
C LYS A 41 2.79 -8.59 -11.91
N GLU A 42 1.95 -8.15 -12.84
CA GLU A 42 1.99 -6.78 -13.36
C GLU A 42 1.03 -5.89 -12.58
N GLY A 43 1.43 -4.66 -12.28
CA GLY A 43 0.61 -3.70 -11.57
C GLY A 43 1.24 -3.21 -10.26
N TYR A 44 0.40 -2.69 -9.39
CA TYR A 44 0.78 -1.96 -8.20
C TYR A 44 0.05 -2.48 -6.96
N PHE A 45 0.74 -2.45 -5.83
CA PHE A 45 0.16 -2.60 -4.51
C PHE A 45 0.15 -1.25 -3.82
N LEU A 46 -1.04 -0.82 -3.38
CA LEU A 46 -1.21 0.36 -2.56
C LEU A 46 -1.41 -0.06 -1.11
N PHE A 47 -0.50 0.37 -0.26
CA PHE A 47 -0.52 0.21 1.18
C PHE A 47 -1.11 1.46 1.80
N PHE A 48 -2.17 1.27 2.56
CA PHE A 48 -2.88 2.35 3.24
C PHE A 48 -2.92 2.04 4.73
N GLU A 49 -2.21 2.82 5.54
CA GLU A 49 -2.18 2.65 6.98
C GLU A 49 -2.88 3.82 7.67
N GLY A 50 -3.99 3.50 8.34
CA GLY A 50 -4.80 4.51 9.02
C GLY A 50 -5.84 3.93 9.97
N SER A 51 -6.82 4.75 10.32
CA SER A 51 -8.00 4.32 11.09
C SER A 51 -8.93 3.43 10.26
N GLU A 52 -9.80 2.68 10.93
CA GLU A 52 -10.82 1.84 10.29
C GLU A 52 -11.71 2.65 9.35
N GLN A 53 -12.22 3.79 9.81
CA GLN A 53 -13.02 4.73 9.00
C GLN A 53 -12.29 5.16 7.72
N ALA A 54 -10.99 5.45 7.81
CA ALA A 54 -10.20 5.87 6.65
C ALA A 54 -9.96 4.70 5.68
N CYS A 55 -9.79 3.48 6.20
CA CYS A 55 -9.68 2.27 5.40
C CYS A 55 -10.98 1.96 4.63
N GLU A 56 -12.14 2.09 5.29
CA GLU A 56 -13.44 1.94 4.63
C GLU A 56 -13.65 3.00 3.53
N ARG A 57 -13.26 4.25 3.82
CA ARG A 57 -13.29 5.33 2.82
C ARG A 57 -12.40 5.03 1.62
N ALA A 58 -11.17 4.56 1.86
CA ALA A 58 -10.24 4.18 0.80
C ALA A 58 -10.78 3.03 -0.07
N LYS A 59 -11.41 2.01 0.56
CA LYS A 59 -12.09 0.92 -0.14
C LYS A 59 -13.16 1.46 -1.09
N GLU A 60 -14.02 2.36 -0.62
CA GLU A 60 -15.09 2.93 -1.45
C GLU A 60 -14.57 3.77 -2.62
N LEU A 61 -13.52 4.57 -2.39
CA LEU A 61 -12.91 5.40 -3.43
C LEU A 61 -12.19 4.58 -4.50
N LEU A 62 -11.64 3.43 -4.13
CA LEU A 62 -10.82 2.61 -5.02
C LEU A 62 -11.55 1.39 -5.57
N LYS A 63 -12.79 1.11 -5.18
CA LYS A 63 -13.53 -0.11 -5.55
C LYS A 63 -13.53 -0.45 -7.05
N GLU A 64 -13.52 0.57 -7.89
CA GLU A 64 -13.51 0.44 -9.36
C GLU A 64 -12.11 0.22 -9.97
N PHE A 65 -11.05 0.48 -9.20
CA PHE A 65 -9.65 0.25 -9.57
C PHE A 65 -9.07 -1.04 -8.97
N VAL A 66 -9.58 -1.45 -7.82
CA VAL A 66 -9.10 -2.63 -7.09
C VAL A 66 -9.47 -3.90 -7.84
N LYS A 67 -8.50 -4.80 -7.96
CA LYS A 67 -8.70 -6.15 -8.47
C LYS A 67 -8.55 -7.14 -7.33
N GLU A 68 -9.39 -8.17 -7.36
CA GLU A 68 -9.23 -9.32 -6.47
C GLU A 68 -7.92 -10.05 -6.80
N VAL A 69 -7.26 -10.51 -5.75
CA VAL A 69 -6.00 -11.23 -5.82
C VAL A 69 -6.01 -12.28 -4.72
N GLU A 70 -5.25 -13.36 -4.88
CA GLU A 70 -5.18 -14.42 -3.88
C GLU A 70 -4.70 -13.88 -2.53
N GLU A 71 -5.32 -14.33 -1.43
CA GLU A 71 -4.91 -13.95 -0.06
C GLU A 71 -3.42 -14.26 0.17
N GLU A 72 -2.92 -15.39 -0.37
CA GLU A 72 -1.50 -15.76 -0.28
C GLU A 72 -0.57 -14.67 -0.85
N VAL A 73 -0.99 -14.01 -1.93
CA VAL A 73 -0.22 -12.91 -2.54
C VAL A 73 -0.29 -11.67 -1.66
N LEU A 74 -1.46 -11.35 -1.08
CA LEU A 74 -1.60 -10.24 -0.15
C LEU A 74 -0.74 -10.43 1.10
N GLU A 75 -0.67 -11.64 1.65
CA GLU A 75 0.19 -11.95 2.79
C GLU A 75 1.67 -11.77 2.45
N LYS A 76 2.12 -12.30 1.30
CA LYS A 76 3.49 -12.10 0.81
C LYS A 76 3.85 -10.63 0.66
N VAL A 77 2.94 -9.85 0.08
CA VAL A 77 3.09 -8.40 -0.15
C VAL A 77 3.14 -7.62 1.17
N ARG A 78 2.28 -7.95 2.13
CA ARG A 78 2.29 -7.34 3.48
C ARG A 78 3.62 -7.58 4.17
N LYS A 79 4.09 -8.83 4.16
CA LYS A 79 5.38 -9.19 4.78
C LYS A 79 6.55 -8.48 4.11
N ALA A 80 6.58 -8.43 2.77
CA ALA A 80 7.62 -7.72 2.03
C ALA A 80 7.66 -6.22 2.41
N TYR A 81 6.50 -5.59 2.53
CA TYR A 81 6.38 -4.18 2.92
C TYR A 81 6.82 -3.92 4.37
N GLU A 82 6.46 -4.80 5.31
CA GLU A 82 6.93 -4.73 6.69
C GLU A 82 8.46 -4.89 6.77
N GLU A 83 9.03 -5.86 6.06
CA GLU A 83 10.49 -6.07 6.02
C GLU A 83 11.24 -4.86 5.41
N GLU A 84 10.68 -4.22 4.38
CA GLU A 84 11.22 -2.96 3.84
C GLU A 84 11.21 -1.83 4.87
N ASN A 85 10.08 -1.66 5.59
CA ASN A 85 9.93 -0.64 6.61
C ASN A 85 10.84 -0.87 7.83
N GLU A 86 10.99 -2.12 8.28
CA GLU A 86 11.91 -2.48 9.37
C GLU A 86 13.37 -2.21 8.99
N LYS A 87 13.79 -2.57 7.78
CA LYS A 87 15.15 -2.27 7.29
C LYS A 87 15.41 -0.77 7.20
N ALA A 88 14.41 0.01 6.78
CA ALA A 88 14.51 1.47 6.76
C ALA A 88 14.70 2.06 8.18
N LEU A 89 13.97 1.53 9.18
CA LEU A 89 14.11 1.93 10.58
C LEU A 89 15.47 1.53 11.17
N GLN A 90 15.96 0.32 10.86
CA GLN A 90 17.27 -0.16 11.35
C GLN A 90 18.45 0.56 10.69
N GLY A 91 18.32 1.00 9.43
CA GLY A 91 19.36 1.77 8.72
C GLY A 91 19.63 3.16 9.33
N PHE A 92 18.65 3.76 10.01
CA PHE A 92 18.84 5.04 10.70
C PHE A 92 19.54 4.91 12.07
N GLY A 93 19.43 3.76 12.74
CA GLY A 93 20.07 3.52 14.04
C GLY A 93 21.59 3.39 13.99
N GLY A 94 22.17 3.13 12.80
CA GLY A 94 23.62 2.97 12.61
C GLY A 94 24.36 4.24 12.18
N ILE A 95 23.66 5.34 11.87
CA ILE A 95 24.28 6.60 11.41
C ILE A 95 24.36 7.67 12.53
N PHE A 96 23.64 7.46 13.65
CA PHE A 96 23.73 8.27 14.87
C PHE A 96 24.20 7.45 16.09
N GLY A 97 25.17 6.56 15.87
CA GLY A 97 25.87 5.81 16.93
C GLY A 97 27.35 6.14 16.95
#